data_AF-A0A9D6F3D9-F1
#
_entry.id   AF-A0A9D6F3D9-F1
#
_cell.length_a   1.000
_cell.length_b   1.000
_cell.length_c   1.000
_cell.angle_alpha   90.00
_cell.angle_beta   90.00
_cell.angle_gamma   90.00
#
_symmetry.space_group_name_H-M   'P 1'
#
loop_
_entity.id
_entity.type
_entity.pdbx_description
1 polymer ?
#
loop_
_entity_poly.entity_id
_entity_poly.type
_entity_poly.pdbx_seq_one_letter_code
_entity_poly.pdbx_strand_id
1 'polypeptide(L)'
;MTKDELTARWIVELDGRAVAILTDPQLFEMFWVSLNLQTLTDDASERLRISTDRGWWLNSKLTLRNRPSDVATDEVFPAGDVFTDTGRVILREILLP
;
A
#
# COMPACT_ATOMS: atom_id res chain seq x y z
N MET A 1 -8.65 17.81 6.99
CA MET A 1 -7.48 16.93 6.83
C MET A 1 -7.12 16.39 8.19
N THR A 2 -7.30 15.10 8.44
CA THR A 2 -7.01 14.48 9.76
C THR A 2 -5.50 14.24 9.91
N LYS A 3 -5.03 14.15 11.16
CA LYS A 3 -3.61 13.97 11.50
C LYS A 3 -2.99 12.72 10.85
N ASP A 4 -3.80 11.71 10.56
CA ASP A 4 -3.41 10.45 9.91
C ASP A 4 -3.16 10.62 8.39
N GLU A 5 -3.72 11.65 7.76
CA GLU A 5 -3.46 11.97 6.35
C GLU A 5 -2.10 12.61 6.11
N LEU A 6 -1.47 13.13 7.16
CA LEU A 6 -0.14 13.76 7.09
C LEU A 6 1.01 12.74 7.22
N THR A 7 0.72 11.53 7.73
CA THR A 7 1.67 10.40 7.82
C THR A 7 1.50 9.38 6.69
N ALA A 8 0.49 9.56 5.84
CA ALA A 8 0.25 8.79 4.63
C ALA A 8 1.48 8.87 3.70
N ARG A 9 2.24 7.78 3.62
CA ARG A 9 3.37 7.70 2.68
C ARG A 9 2.89 7.32 1.28
N TRP A 10 1.88 6.46 1.18
CA TRP A 10 1.34 6.03 -0.11
C TRP A 10 -0.18 5.96 -0.11
N ILE A 11 -0.79 6.43 -1.19
CA ILE A 11 -2.18 6.17 -1.54
C ILE A 11 -2.18 5.04 -2.56
N VAL A 12 -3.03 4.05 -2.35
CA VAL A 12 -3.27 2.97 -3.31
C VAL A 12 -4.54 3.29 -4.06
N GLU A 13 -4.42 3.43 -5.37
CA GLU A 13 -5.50 3.76 -6.28
C GLU A 13 -5.85 2.54 -7.14
N LEU A 14 -7.15 2.26 -7.27
CA LEU A 14 -7.71 1.31 -8.23
C LEU A 14 -8.61 2.10 -9.18
N ASP A 15 -8.32 2.07 -10.48
CA ASP A 15 -9.05 2.82 -11.51
C ASP A 15 -9.20 4.32 -11.17
N GLY A 16 -8.15 4.93 -10.61
CA GLY A 16 -8.11 6.34 -10.18
C GLY A 16 -8.88 6.66 -8.89
N ARG A 17 -9.46 5.66 -8.22
CA ARG A 17 -10.10 5.80 -6.91
C ARG A 17 -9.16 5.33 -5.80
N ALA A 18 -8.95 6.15 -4.78
CA ALA A 18 -8.22 5.74 -3.59
C ALA A 18 -8.98 4.64 -2.83
N VAL A 19 -8.33 3.49 -2.65
CA VAL A 19 -8.90 2.31 -1.97
C VAL A 19 -8.20 1.98 -0.65
N ALA A 20 -6.95 2.43 -0.48
CA ALA A 20 -6.19 2.25 0.74
C ALA A 20 -5.11 3.32 0.92
N ILE A 21 -4.61 3.43 2.16
CA ILE A 21 -3.47 4.24 2.55
C ILE A 21 -2.45 3.32 3.23
N LEU A 22 -1.17 3.53 2.90
CA LEU A 22 -0.04 2.87 3.55
C LEU A 22 0.76 3.88 4.37
N THR A 23 0.96 3.57 5.65
CA THR A 23 1.56 4.46 6.67
C THR A 23 2.63 3.72 7.48
N ASP A 24 3.29 4.45 8.39
CA ASP A 24 4.17 3.88 9.42
C ASP A 24 5.23 2.92 8.83
N PRO A 25 6.17 3.36 7.98
CA PRO A 25 7.15 2.45 7.38
C PRO A 25 8.06 1.83 8.46
N GLN A 26 8.24 0.52 8.38
CA GLN A 26 9.20 -0.22 9.20
C GLN A 26 10.11 -1.03 8.28
N LEU A 27 11.42 -1.04 8.55
CA LEU A 27 12.36 -1.88 7.82
C LEU A 27 11.93 -3.34 7.96
N PHE A 28 11.79 -4.04 6.84
CA PHE A 28 11.44 -5.45 6.82
C PHE A 28 12.68 -6.29 6.53
N GLU A 29 13.23 -6.16 5.32
CA GLU A 29 14.45 -6.84 4.85
C GLU A 29 15.17 -5.95 3.82
N MET A 30 16.39 -6.31 3.40
CA MET A 30 17.21 -5.48 2.49
C MET A 30 16.42 -4.92 1.30
N PHE A 31 16.31 -3.59 1.22
CA PHE A 31 15.56 -2.84 0.20
C PHE A 31 14.03 -2.98 0.25
N TRP A 32 13.48 -3.44 1.37
CA TRP A 32 12.05 -3.62 1.59
C TRP A 32 11.59 -3.00 2.91
N VAL A 33 10.45 -2.32 2.84
CA VAL A 33 9.75 -1.77 4.00
C VAL A 33 8.37 -2.41 4.12
N SER A 34 7.93 -2.63 5.35
CA SER A 34 6.54 -2.95 5.65
C SER A 34 5.80 -1.69 6.07
N LEU A 35 4.61 -1.47 5.54
CA LEU A 35 3.76 -0.33 5.88
C LEU A 35 2.42 -0.82 6.42
N ASN A 36 1.90 -0.11 7.42
CA ASN A 36 0.58 -0.38 7.93
C ASN A 36 -0.49 -0.07 6.86
N LEU A 37 -1.41 -1.00 6.65
CA LEU A 37 -2.49 -0.90 5.67
C LEU A 37 -3.77 -0.38 6.33
N GLN A 38 -4.29 0.72 5.81
CA GLN A 38 -5.61 1.24 6.15
C GLN A 38 -6.50 1.25 4.89
N THR A 39 -7.62 0.55 4.94
CA THR A 39 -8.59 0.54 3.84
C THR A 39 -9.48 1.79 3.87
N LEU A 40 -9.86 2.29 2.70
CA LEU A 40 -10.71 3.49 2.54
C LEU A 40 -12.11 3.19 1.99
N THR A 41 -12.47 1.91 1.88
CA THR A 41 -13.75 1.47 1.34
C THR A 41 -14.75 1.08 2.42
N ASP A 42 -16.02 1.40 2.20
CA ASP A 42 -17.14 0.96 3.02
C ASP A 42 -17.64 -0.45 2.65
N ASP A 43 -17.33 -0.92 1.44
CA ASP A 43 -17.69 -2.26 0.97
C ASP A 43 -16.90 -3.34 1.72
N ALA A 44 -17.60 -4.21 2.45
CA ALA A 44 -16.98 -5.24 3.27
C ALA A 44 -16.21 -6.30 2.46
N SER A 45 -16.67 -6.61 1.25
CA SER A 45 -16.02 -7.59 0.37
C SER A 45 -14.74 -7.00 -0.23
N GLU A 46 -14.79 -5.75 -0.65
CA GLU A 46 -13.62 -5.01 -1.13
C GLU A 46 -12.60 -4.83 -0.01
N ARG A 47 -13.05 -4.44 1.19
CA ARG A 47 -12.20 -4.34 2.39
C ARG A 47 -11.47 -5.65 2.68
N LEU A 48 -12.20 -6.76 2.72
CA LEU A 48 -11.62 -8.07 2.96
C LEU A 48 -10.56 -8.41 1.90
N ARG A 49 -10.89 -8.16 0.63
CA ARG A 49 -9.97 -8.41 -0.48
C ARG A 49 -8.69 -7.59 -0.36
N ILE A 50 -8.78 -6.29 -0.11
CA ILE A 50 -7.61 -5.42 0.07
C ILE A 50 -6.78 -5.87 1.27
N SER A 51 -7.41 -6.31 2.35
CA SER A 51 -6.70 -6.70 3.58
C SER A 51 -6.04 -8.08 3.54
N THR A 52 -6.49 -9.01 2.70
CA THR A 52 -6.03 -10.40 2.78
C THR A 52 -5.68 -11.06 1.44
N ASP A 53 -6.16 -10.54 0.31
CA ASP A 53 -6.01 -11.21 -0.98
C ASP A 53 -4.73 -10.79 -1.70
N ARG A 54 -3.68 -11.61 -1.56
CA ARG A 54 -2.40 -11.40 -2.24
C ARG A 54 -2.55 -11.38 -3.77
N GLY A 55 -3.42 -12.23 -4.31
CA GLY A 55 -3.63 -12.33 -5.76
C GLY A 55 -4.24 -11.05 -6.31
N TRP A 56 -5.12 -10.42 -5.56
CA TRP A 56 -5.66 -9.11 -5.93
C TRP A 56 -4.59 -8.04 -6.04
N TRP A 57 -3.67 -7.93 -5.07
CA TRP A 57 -2.59 -6.93 -5.12
C TRP A 57 -1.63 -7.13 -6.30
N LEU A 58 -1.30 -8.38 -6.62
CA LEU A 58 -0.35 -8.69 -7.69
C LEU A 58 -0.94 -8.61 -9.10
N ASN A 59 -2.25 -8.78 -9.26
CA ASN A 59 -2.90 -8.83 -10.58
C ASN A 59 -3.79 -7.61 -10.88
N SER A 60 -4.07 -6.77 -9.87
CA SER A 60 -4.83 -5.53 -10.08
C SER A 60 -3.91 -4.45 -10.64
N LYS A 61 -4.48 -3.57 -11.49
CA LYS A 61 -3.80 -2.37 -11.97
C LYS A 61 -3.86 -1.29 -10.90
N LEU A 62 -3.02 -1.45 -9.89
CA LEU A 62 -2.93 -0.51 -8.77
C LEU A 62 -1.89 0.55 -9.10
N THR A 63 -2.24 1.80 -8.83
CA THR A 63 -1.27 2.90 -8.83
C THR A 63 -0.97 3.28 -7.39
N LEU A 64 0.30 3.27 -7.01
CA LEU A 64 0.74 3.76 -5.71
C LEU A 64 1.29 5.17 -5.87
N ARG A 65 0.64 6.13 -5.20
CA ARG A 65 1.04 7.54 -5.22
C ARG A 65 1.70 7.94 -3.91
N ASN A 66 2.94 8.39 -3.99
CA ASN A 66 3.65 8.99 -2.87
C ASN A 66 3.16 10.42 -2.67
N ARG A 67 2.47 10.72 -1.56
CA ARG A 67 1.95 12.09 -1.32
C ARG A 67 3.07 13.15 -1.26
N PRO A 68 4.16 12.95 -0.50
CA PRO A 68 5.22 13.95 -0.41
C PRO A 68 5.88 14.34 -1.73
N SER A 69 6.06 13.40 -2.66
CA SER A 69 6.78 13.64 -3.92
C SER A 69 5.91 13.65 -5.17
N ASP A 70 4.61 13.37 -5.04
CA ASP A 70 3.65 13.14 -6.14
C ASP A 70 4.13 12.12 -7.19
N VAL A 71 5.02 11.21 -6.78
CA VAL A 71 5.52 10.12 -7.63
C VAL A 71 4.52 8.98 -7.62
N ALA A 72 4.09 8.54 -8.80
CA ALA A 72 3.23 7.38 -9.01
C ALA A 72 4.03 6.19 -9.56
N THR A 73 3.71 4.98 -9.12
CA THR A 73 4.36 3.75 -9.59
C THR A 73 3.38 2.56 -9.54
N ASP A 74 3.53 1.65 -10.51
CA ASP A 74 2.64 0.50 -10.70
C ASP A 74 3.31 -0.85 -10.34
N GLU A 75 4.65 -0.88 -10.17
CA GLU A 75 5.42 -2.10 -9.85
C GLU A 75 6.25 -1.93 -8.59
N VAL A 76 5.71 -2.39 -7.46
CA VAL A 76 6.29 -2.07 -6.15
C VAL A 76 6.37 -3.25 -5.17
N PHE A 77 5.69 -4.35 -5.49
CA PHE A 77 5.58 -5.52 -4.62
C PHE A 77 6.70 -6.52 -4.91
N PRO A 78 7.17 -7.27 -3.90
CA PRO A 78 8.08 -8.38 -4.14
C PRO A 78 7.38 -9.49 -4.93
N ALA A 79 8.13 -10.24 -5.74
CA ALA A 79 7.62 -11.42 -6.44
C ALA A 79 7.10 -12.52 -5.49
N GLY A 80 7.53 -12.46 -4.22
CA GLY A 80 7.01 -13.25 -3.10
C GLY A 80 5.82 -12.57 -2.44
N ASP A 81 5.91 -12.31 -1.14
CA ASP A 81 4.76 -11.93 -0.32
C ASP A 81 4.45 -10.44 -0.31
N VAL A 82 3.19 -10.11 -0.59
CA VAL A 82 2.65 -8.74 -0.47
C VAL A 82 2.46 -8.35 0.99
N PHE A 83 2.20 -9.32 1.87
CA PHE A 83 1.84 -9.06 3.26
C PHE A 83 2.87 -9.62 4.23
N THR A 84 2.97 -8.99 5.39
CA THR A 84 3.48 -9.63 6.61
C THR A 84 2.33 -10.32 7.37
N ASP A 85 2.66 -11.18 8.33
CA ASP A 85 1.69 -11.83 9.24
C ASP A 85 0.85 -10.83 10.08
N THR A 86 1.23 -9.55 10.07
CA THR A 86 0.65 -8.49 10.92
C THR A 86 -0.28 -7.53 10.16
N GLY A 87 -0.71 -7.87 8.94
CA GLY A 87 -1.60 -7.02 8.15
C GLY A 87 -0.92 -5.77 7.57
N ARG A 88 0.40 -5.85 7.37
CA ARG A 88 1.20 -4.80 6.75
C ARG A 88 1.54 -5.20 5.33
N VAL A 89 1.70 -4.22 4.45
CA VAL A 89 2.05 -4.42 3.04
C VAL A 89 3.53 -4.14 2.83
N ILE A 90 4.21 -5.01 2.09
CA ILE A 90 5.63 -4.90 1.78
C ILE A 90 5.82 -4.13 0.48
N LEU A 91 6.62 -3.05 0.51
CA LEU A 91 7.00 -2.24 -0.65
C LEU A 91 8.51 -2.09 -0.76
N ARG A 92 9.01 -1.90 -1.99
CA ARG A 92 10.43 -1.67 -2.24
C ARG A 92 10.88 -0.30 -1.70
N GLU A 93 11.94 -0.30 -0.88
CA GLU A 93 12.49 0.87 -0.17
C GLU A 93 12.97 1.97 -1.13
N ILE A 94 13.48 1.62 -2.31
CA ILE A 94 13.97 2.60 -3.31
C ILE A 94 12.90 3.60 -3.77
N LEU A 95 11.63 3.31 -3.48
CA LEU A 95 10.50 4.18 -3.81
C LEU A 95 10.22 5.21 -2.70
N LEU A 96 10.82 5.05 -1.51
CA LEU A 96 10.74 6.01 -0.43
C LEU A 96 11.78 7.13 -0.63
N PRO A 97 11.37 8.41 -0.55
CA PRO A 97 12.31 9.53 -0.57
C PRO A 97 13.15 9.60 0.71
#